data_AF-A0A7S3X0V8-F1
#
_entry.id   AF-A0A7S3X0V8-F1
#
_cell.length_a   1.000
_cell.length_b   1.000
_cell.length_c   1.000
_cell.angle_alpha   90.00
_cell.angle_beta   90.00
_cell.angle_gamma   90.00
#
_symmetry.space_group_name_H-M   'P 1'
#
loop_
_entity.id
_entity.type
_entity.pdbx_description
1 polymer ?
#
loop_
_entity_poly.entity_id
_entity_poly.type
_entity_poly.pdbx_seq_one_letter_code
_entity_poly.pdbx_strand_id
1 'polypeptide(L)'
;SRHFEVPEDAKIISGPGLITGGKPVLLEAGAKMVDPSVDERIVWLKEYSWSDGTGKVKVYVPVPEGHLPAEGAQEIVDALYGPTQVDLTINSKPRLKLKIDKLNAEVKSE
;
A
#
# COMPACT_ATOMS: atom_id res chain seq x y z
N SER A 1 45.94 8.17 -5.83
CA SER A 1 46.16 7.42 -4.57
C SER A 1 46.30 8.44 -3.45
N ARG A 2 45.38 8.47 -2.47
CA ARG A 2 45.44 9.43 -1.35
C ARG A 2 46.14 8.75 -0.17
N HIS A 3 47.23 9.31 0.30
CA HIS A 3 48.01 8.81 1.42
C HIS A 3 47.47 9.45 2.70
N PHE A 4 47.20 8.64 3.72
CA PHE A 4 46.74 9.11 5.03
C PHE A 4 47.73 8.59 6.08
N GLU A 5 48.50 9.49 6.69
CA GLU A 5 49.31 9.19 7.87
C GLU A 5 48.54 9.60 9.13
N VAL A 6 48.42 8.66 10.07
CA VAL A 6 47.82 8.91 11.39
C VAL A 6 48.96 9.06 12.40
N PRO A 7 49.10 10.22 13.08
CA PRO A 7 50.15 10.47 14.08
C PRO A 7 50.08 9.50 15.27
N GLU A 8 51.24 9.22 15.91
CA GLU A 8 51.36 8.23 16.99
C GLU A 8 50.56 8.58 18.26
N ASP A 9 50.26 9.86 18.47
CA ASP A 9 49.50 10.38 19.61
C ASP A 9 47.98 10.47 19.35
N ALA A 10 47.52 9.99 18.20
CA ALA A 10 46.10 10.00 17.86
C ALA A 10 45.31 9.03 18.74
N LYS A 11 44.38 9.56 19.55
CA LYS A 11 43.48 8.74 20.37
C LYS A 11 42.35 8.18 19.52
N ILE A 12 42.53 6.95 19.01
CA ILE A 12 41.53 6.24 18.20
C ILE A 12 40.46 5.66 19.11
N ILE A 13 39.24 6.22 19.06
CA ILE A 13 38.08 5.67 19.79
C ILE A 13 37.29 4.81 18.80
N SER A 14 37.31 3.49 19.03
CA SER A 14 36.58 2.52 18.23
C SER A 14 35.52 1.83 19.09
N GLY A 15 34.30 1.71 18.55
CA GLY A 15 33.16 1.07 19.22
C GLY A 15 32.05 0.76 18.21
N PRO A 16 31.09 -0.12 18.56
CA PRO A 16 29.97 -0.48 17.67
C PRO A 16 29.16 0.78 17.30
N GLY A 17 29.06 1.09 16.00
CA GLY A 17 28.36 2.27 15.49
C GLY A 17 29.26 3.46 15.09
N LEU A 18 30.57 3.41 15.32
CA LEU A 18 31.52 4.37 14.74
C LEU A 18 31.94 3.90 13.33
N ILE A 19 31.64 4.73 12.33
CA ILE A 19 31.87 4.44 10.90
C ILE A 19 33.38 4.51 10.63
N THR A 20 34.10 3.43 10.88
CA THR A 20 35.39 3.18 10.24
C THR A 20 35.08 2.84 8.79
N GLY A 21 35.62 3.61 7.83
CA GLY A 21 35.27 3.56 6.40
C GLY A 21 35.63 2.27 5.65
N GLY A 22 35.35 1.10 6.23
CA GLY A 22 35.36 -0.20 5.57
C GLY A 22 33.99 -0.52 4.95
N LYS A 23 33.94 -1.53 4.08
CA LYS A 23 32.66 -2.00 3.53
C LYS A 23 31.76 -2.47 4.68
N PRO A 24 30.46 -2.12 4.67
CA PRO A 24 29.52 -2.58 5.68
C PRO A 24 29.54 -4.11 5.80
N VAL A 25 29.64 -4.61 7.04
CA VAL A 25 29.54 -6.04 7.35
C VAL A 25 28.16 -6.29 7.91
N LEU A 26 27.45 -7.27 7.33
CA LEU A 26 26.09 -7.63 7.72
C LEU A 26 26.15 -8.47 9.00
N LEU A 27 25.72 -7.88 10.13
CA LEU A 27 25.87 -8.50 11.45
C LEU A 27 24.74 -9.49 11.78
N GLU A 28 23.60 -9.45 11.07
CA GLU A 28 22.54 -10.46 11.19
C GLU A 28 21.60 -10.45 9.97
N ALA A 29 21.39 -11.62 9.35
CA ALA A 29 20.39 -11.82 8.30
C ALA A 29 19.02 -12.14 8.94
N GLY A 30 18.47 -11.17 9.68
CA GLY A 30 17.21 -11.31 10.42
C GLY A 30 15.96 -10.83 9.66
N ALA A 31 16.10 -10.29 8.45
CA ALA A 31 14.94 -9.95 7.64
C ALA A 31 14.46 -11.22 6.93
N LYS A 32 13.33 -11.79 7.38
CA LYS A 32 12.52 -12.65 6.51
C LYS A 32 12.35 -11.89 5.20
N MET A 33 12.95 -12.38 4.12
CA MET A 33 12.59 -11.96 2.78
C MET A 33 11.13 -12.37 2.59
N VAL A 34 10.21 -11.49 2.93
CA VAL A 34 8.83 -11.58 2.47
C VAL A 34 8.93 -11.46 0.96
N ASP A 35 8.58 -12.53 0.24
CA ASP A 35 8.50 -12.51 -1.21
C ASP A 35 7.48 -11.41 -1.62
N PRO A 36 7.91 -10.29 -2.21
CA PRO A 36 7.01 -9.20 -2.55
C PRO A 36 6.17 -9.49 -3.80
N SER A 37 6.34 -10.66 -4.45
CA SER A 37 5.95 -10.81 -5.84
C SER A 37 4.51 -11.31 -6.10
N VAL A 38 3.74 -11.69 -5.08
CA VAL A 38 2.39 -12.26 -5.29
C VAL A 38 1.26 -11.51 -4.57
N ASP A 39 1.51 -10.85 -3.43
CA ASP A 39 0.46 -10.28 -2.58
C ASP A 39 0.13 -8.78 -2.81
N GLU A 40 0.82 -8.10 -3.73
CA GLU A 40 0.69 -6.63 -3.86
C GLU A 40 0.07 -6.12 -5.16
N ARG A 41 -0.33 -6.99 -6.08
CA ARG A 41 -0.94 -6.52 -7.33
C ARG A 41 -2.32 -5.93 -7.05
N ILE A 42 -2.45 -4.62 -7.25
CA ILE A 42 -3.72 -3.90 -7.21
C ILE A 42 -4.26 -3.82 -8.64
N VAL A 43 -5.49 -4.31 -8.83
CA VAL A 43 -6.24 -4.15 -10.08
C VAL A 43 -7.29 -3.06 -9.88
N TRP A 44 -7.21 -2.03 -10.72
CA TRP A 44 -8.19 -0.94 -10.72
C TRP A 44 -9.42 -1.32 -11.53
N LEU A 45 -10.57 -1.35 -10.89
CA LEU A 45 -11.87 -1.51 -11.53
C LEU A 45 -12.24 -0.20 -12.23
N LYS A 46 -12.09 -0.18 -13.55
CA LYS A 46 -12.40 1.00 -14.38
C LYS A 46 -13.81 0.99 -14.93
N GLU A 47 -14.39 -0.20 -15.03
CA GLU A 47 -15.76 -0.39 -15.47
C GLU A 47 -16.68 -0.38 -14.26
N TYR A 48 -17.59 0.58 -14.26
CA TYR A 48 -18.70 0.67 -13.33
C TYR A 48 -19.82 1.45 -14.03
N SER A 49 -21.03 1.24 -13.55
CA SER A 49 -22.17 2.08 -13.94
C SER A 49 -22.79 2.64 -12.68
N TRP A 50 -23.53 3.73 -12.82
CA TRP A 50 -24.25 4.31 -11.71
C TRP A 50 -25.65 4.73 -12.12
N SER A 51 -26.51 4.83 -11.13
CA SER A 51 -27.84 5.41 -11.26
C SER A 51 -28.01 6.43 -10.15
N ASP A 52 -28.30 7.66 -10.53
CA ASP A 52 -28.75 8.70 -9.63
C ASP A 52 -30.28 8.67 -9.52
N GLY A 53 -30.75 8.78 -8.29
CA GLY A 53 -32.14 9.05 -7.97
C GLY A 53 -32.22 10.26 -7.05
N THR A 54 -33.43 10.61 -6.60
CA THR A 54 -33.62 11.76 -5.72
C THR A 54 -32.84 11.61 -4.41
N GLY A 55 -31.71 12.31 -4.31
CA GLY A 55 -30.86 12.36 -3.12
C GLY A 55 -29.99 11.13 -2.85
N LYS A 56 -29.94 10.15 -3.76
CA LYS A 56 -29.13 8.92 -3.60
C LYS A 56 -28.49 8.50 -4.91
N VAL A 57 -27.29 7.93 -4.83
CA VAL A 57 -26.58 7.35 -5.98
C VAL A 57 -26.31 5.89 -5.68
N LYS A 58 -26.56 5.02 -6.66
CA LYS A 58 -26.21 3.59 -6.61
C LYS A 58 -25.10 3.34 -7.63
N VAL A 59 -24.01 2.72 -7.19
CA VAL A 59 -22.89 2.33 -8.05
C VAL A 59 -22.91 0.82 -8.22
N TYR A 60 -22.92 0.35 -9.46
CA TYR A 60 -22.87 -1.05 -9.85
C TYR A 60 -21.49 -1.35 -10.41
N VAL A 61 -20.76 -2.24 -9.76
CA VAL A 61 -19.39 -2.60 -10.12
C VAL A 61 -19.35 -4.06 -10.54
N PRO A 62 -19.08 -4.38 -11.82
CA PRO A 62 -18.84 -5.75 -12.23
C PRO A 62 -17.54 -6.26 -11.60
N VAL A 63 -17.63 -7.36 -10.87
CA VAL A 63 -16.48 -8.01 -10.22
C VAL A 63 -16.18 -9.32 -10.95
N PRO A 64 -14.93 -9.57 -11.37
CA PRO A 64 -14.56 -10.84 -11.99
C PRO A 64 -14.83 -12.04 -11.07
N GLU A 65 -15.14 -13.20 -11.66
CA GLU A 65 -15.37 -14.43 -10.90
C GLU A 65 -14.17 -14.79 -10.02
N GLY A 66 -14.44 -15.38 -8.85
CA GLY A 66 -13.43 -15.80 -7.89
C GLY A 66 -12.90 -14.70 -6.95
N HIS A 67 -13.26 -13.43 -7.18
CA HIS A 67 -12.81 -12.32 -6.32
C HIS A 67 -13.79 -11.91 -5.22
N LEU A 68 -15.05 -12.34 -5.32
CA LEU A 68 -16.09 -12.05 -4.34
C LEU A 68 -16.89 -13.33 -4.06
N PRO A 69 -16.62 -14.03 -2.94
CA PRO A 69 -17.34 -15.26 -2.59
C PRO A 69 -18.78 -14.95 -2.17
N ALA A 70 -19.70 -15.91 -2.28
CA ALA A 70 -21.08 -15.71 -1.85
C ALA A 70 -21.22 -15.57 -0.32
N GLU A 71 -20.41 -16.32 0.42
CA GLU A 71 -20.34 -16.26 1.88
C GLU A 71 -19.12 -15.43 2.31
N GLY A 72 -19.31 -14.54 3.30
CA GLY A 72 -18.23 -13.71 3.84
C GLY A 72 -17.79 -12.54 2.95
N ALA A 73 -18.50 -12.25 1.85
CA ALA A 73 -18.21 -11.11 0.97
C ALA A 73 -18.07 -9.79 1.73
N GLN A 74 -18.94 -9.58 2.72
CA GLN A 74 -19.02 -8.35 3.50
C GLN A 74 -17.77 -8.12 4.36
N GLU A 75 -17.02 -9.17 4.70
CA GLU A 75 -15.83 -9.08 5.54
C GLU A 75 -14.59 -8.65 4.74
N ILE A 76 -14.62 -8.85 3.42
CA ILE A 76 -13.50 -8.52 2.54
C ILE A 76 -13.73 -7.25 1.71
N VAL A 77 -14.90 -6.62 1.84
CA VAL A 77 -15.27 -5.41 1.09
C VAL A 77 -15.31 -4.21 2.03
N ASP A 78 -14.46 -3.24 1.73
CA ASP A 78 -14.41 -1.95 2.44
C ASP A 78 -14.86 -0.82 1.50
N ALA A 79 -15.78 0.02 1.96
CA ALA A 79 -16.19 1.23 1.26
C ALA A 79 -15.94 2.45 2.17
N LEU A 80 -15.09 3.36 1.71
CA LEU A 80 -14.76 4.61 2.39
C LEU A 80 -15.36 5.77 1.61
N TYR A 81 -16.08 6.63 2.33
CA TYR A 81 -16.71 7.82 1.78
C TYR A 81 -15.94 9.04 2.26
N GLY A 82 -15.49 9.85 1.33
CA GLY A 82 -15.06 11.22 1.61
C GLY A 82 -16.09 12.22 1.11
N PRO A 83 -15.89 13.53 1.36
CA PRO A 83 -16.86 14.56 0.98
C PRO A 83 -17.25 14.49 -0.49
N THR A 84 -16.29 14.34 -1.41
CA THR A 84 -16.56 14.27 -2.86
C THR A 84 -15.91 13.06 -3.51
N GLN A 85 -15.71 12.00 -2.73
CA GLN A 85 -15.05 10.77 -3.20
C GLN A 85 -15.65 9.51 -2.59
N VAL A 86 -15.56 8.40 -3.33
CA VAL A 86 -15.87 7.06 -2.85
C VAL A 86 -14.73 6.13 -3.23
N ASP A 87 -14.16 5.46 -2.24
CA ASP A 87 -13.12 4.45 -2.41
C ASP A 87 -13.67 3.09 -2.00
N LEU A 88 -13.70 2.13 -2.93
CA LEU A 88 -14.07 0.74 -2.69
C LEU A 88 -12.82 -0.13 -2.79
N THR A 89 -12.61 -0.99 -1.80
CA THR A 89 -11.53 -1.99 -1.78
C THR A 89 -12.14 -3.37 -1.58
N ILE A 90 -11.76 -4.33 -2.42
CA ILE A 90 -12.06 -5.75 -2.24
C ILE A 90 -10.74 -6.45 -1.94
N ASN A 91 -10.60 -6.96 -0.71
CA ASN A 91 -9.43 -7.62 -0.17
C ASN A 91 -9.30 -9.07 -0.68
N SER A 92 -9.37 -9.26 -1.99
CA SER A 92 -9.07 -10.52 -2.69
C SER A 92 -7.63 -10.54 -3.21
N LYS A 93 -7.23 -11.63 -3.88
CA LYS A 93 -5.90 -11.78 -4.49
C LYS A 93 -6.03 -12.01 -6.00
N PRO A 94 -5.60 -11.06 -6.87
CA PRO A 94 -5.12 -9.71 -6.56
C PRO A 94 -6.19 -8.80 -5.93
N ARG A 95 -5.74 -7.76 -5.19
CA ARG A 95 -6.62 -6.79 -4.54
C ARG A 95 -7.31 -5.93 -5.60
N LEU A 96 -8.62 -5.79 -5.51
CA LEU A 96 -9.38 -4.93 -6.43
C LEU A 96 -9.69 -3.59 -5.77
N LYS A 97 -9.57 -2.50 -6.52
CA LYS A 97 -9.93 -1.16 -6.05
C LYS A 97 -10.72 -0.38 -7.08
N LEU A 98 -11.73 0.35 -6.62
CA LEU A 98 -12.42 1.39 -7.39
C LEU A 98 -12.27 2.70 -6.63
N LYS A 99 -11.98 3.77 -7.35
CA LYS A 99 -11.95 5.14 -6.83
C LYS A 99 -12.78 6.02 -7.74
N ILE A 100 -13.78 6.68 -7.16
CA ILE A 100 -14.56 7.72 -7.81
C ILE A 100 -14.22 9.01 -7.09
N ASP A 101 -13.56 9.93 -7.78
CA ASP A 101 -13.17 11.24 -7.27
C ASP A 101 -14.01 12.35 -7.91
N LYS A 102 -13.92 13.56 -7.32
CA LYS A 102 -14.52 14.78 -7.87
C LYS A 102 -16.02 14.66 -8.15
N LEU A 103 -16.75 14.03 -7.24
CA LEU A 103 -18.20 14.04 -7.27
C LEU A 103 -18.71 15.49 -7.26
N ASN A 104 -19.72 15.77 -8.07
CA ASN A 104 -20.28 17.12 -8.25
C ASN A 104 -20.87 17.70 -6.96
N ALA A 105 -21.30 16.84 -6.05
CA ALA A 105 -21.88 17.23 -4.77
C ALA A 105 -21.30 16.39 -3.64
N GLU A 106 -21.46 16.88 -2.41
CA GLU A 106 -20.99 16.18 -1.24
C GLU A 106 -21.78 14.89 -0.97
N VAL A 107 -21.07 13.84 -0.60
CA VAL A 107 -21.62 12.56 -0.15
C VAL A 107 -21.86 12.64 1.35
N LYS A 108 -23.11 12.43 1.75
CA LYS A 108 -23.48 12.23 3.15
C LYS A 108 -23.45 10.73 3.43
N SER A 109 -22.38 10.24 4.05
CA SER A 109 -22.34 8.89 4.60
C SER A 109 -23.05 8.90 5.96
N GLU A 110 -24.18 8.20 6.06
CA GLU A 110 -24.87 7.91 7.32
C GLU A 110 -24.24 6.70 8.02
#